data_AF-A0A166KK24-F1
#
_entry.id   AF-A0A166KK24-F1
#
_cell.length_a   1.000
_cell.length_b   1.000
_cell.length_c   1.000
_cell.angle_alpha   90.00
_cell.angle_beta   90.00
_cell.angle_gamma   90.00
#
_symmetry.space_group_name_H-M   'P 1'
#
loop_
_entity.id
_entity.type
_entity.pdbx_description
1 polymer ?
#
loop_
_entity_poly.entity_id
_entity_poly.type
_entity_poly.pdbx_seq_one_letter_code
_entity_poly.pdbx_strand_id
1 'polypeptide(L)'
;QFIKWTKVVIPSLIQPCLALSRRTETLAAVDRKYSLPCTCDQTNARLLTVTCVYFDSLNEIKLPTCYCTPAPAALLSRGLMASSPTHPTLAVDIKLLEFARMQFLHMVPNTTSWCAALEACLTSLGFKLQTRDTLRHRFTTSLRWYYALLE
;
A
#
# COMPACT_ATOMS: atom_id res chain seq x y z
N GLN A 1 -16.18 2.53 5.62
CA GLN A 1 -15.42 1.74 4.63
C GLN A 1 -15.10 0.30 5.07
N PHE A 2 -15.23 -0.05 6.35
CA PHE A 2 -14.87 -1.38 6.90
C PHE A 2 -15.50 -2.58 6.15
N ILE A 3 -16.81 -2.56 5.89
CA ILE A 3 -17.52 -3.66 5.20
C ILE A 3 -16.92 -3.96 3.82
N LYS A 4 -16.52 -2.92 3.07
CA LYS A 4 -15.95 -3.12 1.73
C LYS A 4 -14.57 -3.76 1.79
N TRP A 5 -13.77 -3.39 2.78
CA TRP A 5 -12.47 -4.02 2.99
C TRP A 5 -12.62 -5.51 3.32
N THR A 6 -13.46 -5.87 4.29
CA THR A 6 -13.61 -7.26 4.74
C THR A 6 -14.30 -8.15 3.72
N LYS A 7 -15.39 -7.68 3.08
CA LYS A 7 -16.20 -8.53 2.20
C LYS A 7 -15.71 -8.60 0.75
N VAL A 8 -14.93 -7.61 0.31
CA VAL A 8 -14.57 -7.48 -1.12
C VAL A 8 -13.07 -7.37 -1.30
N VAL A 9 -12.43 -6.39 -0.65
CA VAL A 9 -11.03 -6.08 -0.96
C VAL A 9 -10.09 -7.17 -0.46
N ILE A 10 -10.10 -7.48 0.85
CA ILE A 10 -9.16 -8.46 1.42
C ILE A 10 -9.25 -9.83 0.71
N PRO A 11 -10.45 -10.43 0.53
CA PRO A 11 -10.55 -11.67 -0.23
C PRO A 11 -9.98 -11.59 -1.65
N SER A 12 -10.16 -10.44 -2.32
CA SER A 12 -9.61 -10.22 -3.67
C SER A 12 -8.09 -10.04 -3.71
N LEU A 13 -7.46 -9.70 -2.58
CA LEU A 13 -6.03 -9.44 -2.46
C LEU A 13 -5.20 -10.68 -2.13
N ILE A 14 -5.79 -11.76 -1.64
CA ILE A 14 -5.08 -13.00 -1.27
C ILE A 14 -4.27 -13.54 -2.45
N GLN A 15 -4.92 -13.72 -3.61
CA GLN A 15 -4.24 -14.27 -4.80
C GLN A 15 -3.13 -13.34 -5.34
N PRO A 16 -3.35 -12.02 -5.49
CA PRO A 16 -2.28 -11.08 -5.82
C PRO A 16 -1.13 -11.08 -4.80
N CYS A 17 -1.40 -11.22 -3.50
CA CYS A 17 -0.37 -11.31 -2.47
C CYS A 17 0.49 -12.56 -2.65
N LEU A 18 -0.12 -13.73 -2.80
CA LEU A 18 0.60 -14.99 -3.03
C LEU A 18 1.41 -14.95 -4.34
N ALA A 19 0.86 -14.33 -5.39
CA ALA A 19 1.58 -14.12 -6.64
C ALA A 19 2.80 -13.20 -6.44
N LEU A 20 2.65 -12.12 -5.67
CA LEU A 20 3.77 -11.24 -5.34
C LEU A 20 4.86 -11.99 -4.55
N SER A 21 4.49 -12.73 -3.51
CA SER A 21 5.45 -13.51 -2.71
C SER A 21 6.20 -14.53 -3.57
N ARG A 22 5.49 -15.26 -4.44
CA ARG A 22 6.12 -16.23 -5.35
C ARG A 22 7.13 -15.59 -6.31
N ARG A 23 6.84 -14.40 -6.83
CA ARG A 23 7.73 -13.72 -7.81
C ARG A 23 8.95 -13.07 -7.16
N THR A 24 8.84 -12.69 -5.89
CA THR A 24 9.85 -11.86 -5.23
C THR A 24 10.69 -12.63 -4.22
N GLU A 25 10.23 -13.83 -3.82
CA GLU A 25 10.77 -14.74 -2.80
C GLU A 25 10.90 -14.12 -1.40
N THR A 26 11.55 -12.97 -1.29
CA THR A 26 11.90 -12.24 -0.06
C THR A 26 11.34 -10.81 -0.01
N LEU A 27 10.48 -10.41 -0.96
CA LEU A 27 10.04 -9.01 -1.19
C LEU A 27 11.19 -8.03 -1.49
N ALA A 28 12.44 -8.48 -1.56
CA ALA A 28 13.59 -7.63 -1.84
C ALA A 28 13.53 -7.06 -3.28
N ALA A 29 13.18 -7.91 -4.25
CA ALA A 29 13.16 -7.61 -5.67
C ALA A 29 11.73 -7.39 -6.22
N VAL A 30 10.97 -6.47 -5.61
CA VAL A 30 9.63 -6.12 -6.10
C VAL A 30 9.72 -5.26 -7.36
N ASP A 31 9.15 -5.74 -8.47
CA ASP A 31 8.91 -4.92 -9.65
C ASP A 31 7.79 -3.88 -9.39
N ARG A 32 8.19 -2.62 -9.17
CA ARG A 32 7.28 -1.50 -8.92
C ARG A 32 6.52 -1.05 -10.16
N LYS A 33 6.92 -1.49 -11.35
CA LYS A 33 6.25 -1.17 -12.62
C LYS A 33 5.31 -2.29 -13.08
N TYR A 34 5.25 -3.39 -12.32
CA TYR A 34 4.39 -4.51 -12.63
C TYR A 34 2.94 -4.04 -12.86
N SER A 35 2.33 -4.61 -13.90
CA SER A 35 0.94 -4.35 -14.26
C SER A 35 0.20 -5.68 -14.31
N LEU A 36 -0.89 -5.77 -13.56
CA LEU A 36 -1.73 -6.96 -13.58
C LEU A 36 -2.36 -7.14 -14.97
N PRO A 37 -2.38 -8.37 -15.52
CA PRO A 37 -3.13 -8.64 -16.72
C PRO A 37 -4.62 -8.36 -16.46
N CYS A 38 -5.28 -7.72 -17.43
CA CYS A 38 -6.71 -7.46 -17.38
C CYS A 38 -7.38 -8.08 -18.62
N THR A 39 -8.62 -8.53 -18.49
CA THR A 39 -9.40 -9.11 -19.59
C THR A 39 -10.17 -8.07 -20.41
N CYS A 40 -10.22 -6.82 -19.95
CA CYS A 40 -10.98 -5.75 -20.60
C CYS A 40 -10.14 -4.87 -21.55
N ASP A 41 -8.90 -5.24 -21.85
CA ASP A 41 -7.96 -4.48 -22.71
C ASP A 41 -7.89 -2.98 -22.38
N GLN A 42 -8.04 -2.63 -21.10
CA GLN A 42 -8.01 -1.26 -20.60
C GLN A 42 -9.06 -0.31 -21.24
N THR A 43 -10.09 -0.85 -21.89
CA THR A 43 -11.12 -0.08 -22.63
C THR A 43 -11.85 0.99 -21.80
N ASN A 44 -11.92 0.83 -20.48
CA ASN A 44 -12.45 1.81 -19.53
C ASN A 44 -11.49 2.08 -18.36
N ALA A 45 -10.18 2.07 -18.62
CA ALA A 45 -9.19 2.30 -17.59
C ALA A 45 -9.24 3.75 -17.09
N ARG A 46 -9.34 3.91 -15.77
CA ARG A 46 -9.17 5.19 -15.07
C ARG A 46 -7.74 5.28 -14.58
N LEU A 47 -7.11 6.42 -14.83
CA LEU A 47 -5.77 6.70 -14.31
C LEU A 47 -5.91 7.39 -12.95
N LEU A 48 -5.34 6.77 -11.92
CA LEU A 48 -5.44 7.25 -10.54
C LEU A 48 -4.05 7.63 -10.03
N THR A 49 -3.89 8.86 -9.55
CA THR A 49 -2.62 9.33 -8.98
C THR A 49 -2.55 8.94 -7.50
N VAL A 50 -1.48 8.23 -7.12
CA VAL A 50 -1.27 7.74 -5.75
C VAL A 50 0.09 8.20 -5.25
N THR A 51 0.13 8.84 -4.09
CA THR A 51 1.37 9.10 -3.36
C THR A 51 1.81 7.81 -2.67
N CYS A 52 2.96 7.28 -3.04
CA CYS A 52 3.53 6.06 -2.48
C CYS A 52 4.59 6.41 -1.44
N VAL A 53 4.46 5.83 -0.24
CA VAL A 53 5.36 6.05 0.89
C VAL A 53 6.31 4.86 1.02
N TYR A 54 7.61 5.13 0.88
CA TYR A 54 8.69 4.17 1.09
C TYR A 54 9.53 4.58 2.31
N PHE A 55 10.56 3.80 2.63
CA PHE A 55 11.49 4.13 3.73
C PHE A 55 12.25 5.43 3.51
N ASP A 56 12.66 5.66 2.26
CA ASP A 56 13.67 6.62 1.86
C ASP A 56 13.15 7.61 0.81
N SER A 57 11.89 7.50 0.42
CA SER A 57 11.33 8.30 -0.66
C SER A 57 9.81 8.42 -0.61
N LEU A 58 9.31 9.49 -1.24
CA LEU A 58 7.91 9.69 -1.56
C LEU A 58 7.78 9.86 -3.08
N ASN A 59 7.00 8.99 -3.71
CA ASN A 59 6.82 9.02 -5.17
C ASN A 59 5.34 9.04 -5.54
N GLU A 60 4.95 9.94 -6.43
CA GLU A 60 3.64 9.86 -7.06
C GLU A 60 3.67 8.93 -8.26
N ILE A 61 2.74 7.98 -8.29
CA ILE A 61 2.57 7.08 -9.43
C ILE A 61 1.23 7.31 -10.10
N LYS A 62 1.20 7.15 -11.42
CA LYS A 62 -0.03 7.06 -12.21
C LYS A 62 -0.41 5.58 -12.34
N LEU A 63 -1.49 5.19 -11.69
CA LEU A 63 -1.95 3.82 -11.62
C LEU A 63 -3.13 3.60 -12.58
N PRO A 64 -2.98 2.81 -13.65
CA PRO A 64 -4.11 2.41 -14.47
C PRO A 64 -4.97 1.42 -13.66
N THR A 65 -6.26 1.73 -13.55
CA THR A 65 -7.23 0.92 -12.83
C THR A 65 -8.43 0.66 -13.72
N CYS A 66 -9.00 -0.53 -13.64
CA CYS A 66 -10.22 -0.85 -14.36
C CYS A 66 -11.11 -1.72 -13.47
N TYR A 67 -12.26 -2.16 -13.99
CA TYR A 67 -13.13 -3.06 -13.25
C TYR A 67 -12.45 -4.41 -12.93
N CYS A 68 -11.61 -4.93 -13.84
CA CYS A 68 -10.89 -6.20 -13.65
C CYS A 68 -9.72 -6.08 -12.66
N THR A 69 -9.04 -4.94 -12.66
CA THR A 69 -7.88 -4.67 -11.79
C THR A 69 -8.17 -3.45 -10.92
N PRO A 70 -8.86 -3.66 -9.78
CA PRO A 70 -9.18 -2.57 -8.87
C PRO A 70 -7.91 -2.00 -8.23
N ALA A 71 -7.97 -0.73 -7.81
CA ALA A 71 -6.80 0.01 -7.31
C ALA A 71 -6.02 -0.74 -6.21
N PRO A 72 -6.64 -1.35 -5.18
CA PRO A 72 -5.91 -2.10 -4.17
C PRO A 72 -5.10 -3.27 -4.74
N ALA A 73 -5.65 -4.03 -5.69
CA ALA A 73 -4.97 -5.17 -6.30
C ALA A 73 -3.80 -4.72 -7.18
N ALA A 74 -4.02 -3.66 -7.98
CA ALA A 74 -2.97 -3.07 -8.81
C ALA A 74 -1.81 -2.52 -7.97
N LEU A 75 -2.11 -1.85 -6.85
CA LEU A 75 -1.09 -1.40 -5.88
C LEU A 75 -0.36 -2.57 -5.24
N LEU A 76 -1.08 -3.58 -4.76
CA LEU A 76 -0.47 -4.73 -4.09
C LEU A 76 0.46 -5.49 -5.02
N SER A 77 0.11 -5.60 -6.31
CA SER A 77 0.96 -6.23 -7.32
C SER A 77 2.32 -5.53 -7.52
N ARG A 78 2.42 -4.25 -7.12
CA ARG A 78 3.63 -3.42 -7.10
C ARG A 78 4.27 -3.33 -5.70
N GLY A 79 3.83 -4.17 -4.75
CA GLY A 79 4.29 -4.20 -3.37
C GLY A 79 3.83 -3.02 -2.52
N LEU A 80 2.66 -2.45 -2.82
CA LEU A 80 2.11 -1.29 -2.10
C LEU A 80 0.74 -1.65 -1.52
N MET A 81 0.49 -1.28 -0.27
CA MET A 81 -0.82 -1.43 0.36
C MET A 81 -1.60 -0.11 0.30
N ALA A 82 -2.84 -0.17 -0.19
CA ALA A 82 -3.69 0.99 -0.35
C ALA A 82 -4.23 1.51 0.99
N SER A 83 -4.29 2.84 1.16
CA SER A 83 -4.90 3.44 2.37
C SER A 83 -6.44 3.52 2.31
N SER A 84 -7.06 3.18 1.17
CA SER A 84 -8.51 3.26 0.92
C SER A 84 -8.92 2.18 -0.07
N PRO A 85 -10.12 1.58 0.06
CA PRO A 85 -10.54 0.44 -0.75
C PRO A 85 -11.04 0.82 -2.15
N THR A 86 -11.30 2.11 -2.41
CA THR A 86 -11.92 2.58 -3.67
C THR A 86 -11.06 3.56 -4.42
N HIS A 87 -10.69 4.65 -3.76
CA HIS A 87 -9.89 5.73 -4.34
C HIS A 87 -8.73 6.03 -3.38
N PRO A 88 -7.70 5.18 -3.34
CA PRO A 88 -6.51 5.45 -2.53
C PRO A 88 -5.75 6.63 -3.09
N THR A 89 -5.61 7.68 -2.30
CA THR A 89 -4.70 8.80 -2.60
C THR A 89 -3.29 8.54 -2.07
N LEU A 90 -3.15 7.58 -1.16
CA LEU A 90 -1.88 7.14 -0.59
C LEU A 90 -1.79 5.61 -0.58
N ALA A 91 -0.58 5.12 -0.78
CA ALA A 91 -0.25 3.72 -0.55
C ALA A 91 1.08 3.62 0.19
N VAL A 92 1.23 2.60 1.02
CA VAL A 92 2.42 2.38 1.84
C VAL A 92 3.13 1.12 1.34
N ASP A 93 4.46 1.18 1.23
CA ASP A 93 5.25 0.01 0.86
C ASP A 93 5.04 -1.16 1.82
N ILE A 94 4.84 -2.37 1.29
CA ILE A 94 4.67 -3.58 2.11
C ILE A 94 5.91 -3.81 2.98
N LYS A 95 7.12 -3.51 2.49
CA LYS A 95 8.34 -3.66 3.31
C LYS A 95 8.34 -2.73 4.52
N LEU A 96 7.81 -1.51 4.34
CA LEU A 96 7.67 -0.54 5.42
C LEU A 96 6.64 -0.98 6.45
N LEU A 97 5.52 -1.55 5.97
CA LEU A 97 4.49 -2.13 6.84
C LEU A 97 5.00 -3.37 7.58
N GLU A 98 5.76 -4.23 6.91
CA GLU A 98 6.35 -5.42 7.51
C GLU A 98 7.38 -5.08 8.58
N PHE A 99 8.21 -4.07 8.34
CA PHE A 99 9.12 -3.57 9.36
C PHE A 99 8.39 -3.00 10.58
N ALA A 100 7.34 -2.20 10.38
CA ALA A 100 6.52 -1.70 11.48
C ALA A 100 5.84 -2.84 12.25
N ARG A 101 5.34 -3.85 11.53
CA ARG A 101 4.76 -5.06 12.12
C ARG A 101 5.76 -5.78 13.01
N MET A 102 6.96 -6.05 12.49
CA MET A 102 8.04 -6.72 13.23
C MET A 102 8.48 -5.90 14.45
N GLN A 103 8.61 -4.58 14.31
CA GLN A 103 8.91 -3.70 15.44
C GLN A 103 7.83 -3.81 16.54
N PHE A 104 6.55 -3.84 16.17
CA PHE A 104 5.43 -3.97 17.12
C PHE A 104 5.32 -5.36 17.76
N LEU A 105 6.03 -6.37 17.27
CA LEU A 105 6.21 -7.65 17.98
C LEU A 105 7.27 -7.57 19.08
N HIS A 106 8.21 -6.63 18.98
CA HIS A 106 9.34 -6.49 19.90
C HIS A 106 9.23 -5.25 20.81
N MET A 107 8.27 -4.36 20.55
CA MET A 107 8.06 -3.11 21.28
C MET A 107 6.56 -2.82 21.39
N VAL A 108 6.17 -2.01 22.39
CA VAL A 108 4.79 -1.56 22.55
C VAL A 108 4.30 -0.88 21.27
N PRO A 109 3.20 -1.37 20.64
CA PRO A 109 2.68 -0.79 19.41
C PRO A 109 2.29 0.67 19.60
N ASN A 110 3.02 1.58 18.97
CA ASN A 110 2.74 3.01 19.01
C ASN A 110 2.79 3.60 17.60
N THR A 111 1.69 3.47 16.88
CA THR A 111 1.57 3.98 15.51
C THR A 111 1.71 5.50 15.43
N THR A 112 1.33 6.24 16.48
CA THR A 112 1.46 7.71 16.50
C THR A 112 2.93 8.12 16.47
N SER A 113 3.73 7.62 17.42
CA SER A 113 5.16 7.94 17.48
C SER A 113 5.92 7.34 16.30
N TRP A 114 5.54 6.16 15.84
CA TRP A 114 6.11 5.56 14.63
C TRP A 114 5.89 6.47 13.41
N CYS A 115 4.67 6.95 13.19
CA CYS A 115 4.38 7.82 12.05
C CYS A 115 5.07 9.18 12.16
N ALA A 116 5.14 9.75 13.37
CA ALA A 116 5.88 10.99 13.61
C ALA A 116 7.37 10.84 13.30
N ALA A 117 7.98 9.71 13.69
CA ALA A 117 9.36 9.40 13.35
C ALA A 117 9.57 9.22 11.84
N LEU A 118 8.66 8.53 11.15
CA LEU A 118 8.70 8.41 9.70
C LEU A 118 8.56 9.76 9.00
N GLU A 119 7.59 10.60 9.40
CA GLU A 119 7.42 11.94 8.85
C GLU A 119 8.66 12.80 9.06
N ALA A 120 9.26 12.77 10.26
CA ALA A 120 10.49 13.49 10.56
C ALA A 120 11.68 12.99 9.74
N CYS A 121 11.83 11.67 9.57
CA CYS A 121 12.86 11.06 8.74
C CYS A 121 12.70 11.44 7.26
N LEU A 122 11.50 11.33 6.70
CA LEU A 122 11.24 11.73 5.33
C LEU A 122 11.51 13.24 5.14
N THR A 123 11.13 14.06 6.11
CA THR A 123 11.40 15.51 6.10
C THR A 123 12.90 15.82 6.12
N SER A 124 13.70 15.09 6.92
CA SER A 124 15.16 15.29 6.94
C SER A 124 15.84 14.84 5.66
N LEU A 125 15.25 13.86 4.95
CA LEU A 125 15.65 13.45 3.60
C LEU A 125 15.16 14.40 2.50
N GLY A 126 14.44 15.47 2.85
CA GLY A 126 13.94 16.49 1.90
C GLY A 126 12.56 16.20 1.31
N PHE A 127 11.88 15.13 1.74
CA PHE A 127 10.53 14.79 1.29
C PHE A 127 9.46 15.41 2.20
N LYS A 128 8.45 16.06 1.60
CA LYS A 128 7.32 16.65 2.35
C LYS A 128 5.99 16.05 1.90
N LEU A 129 5.24 15.49 2.84
CA LEU A 129 3.87 15.05 2.61
C LEU A 129 2.96 16.28 2.52
N GLN A 130 2.37 16.51 1.35
CA GLN A 130 1.45 17.63 1.08
C GLN A 130 -0.02 17.33 1.49
N THR A 131 -0.26 16.19 2.15
CA THR A 131 -1.62 15.68 2.35
C THR A 131 -2.30 16.31 3.57
N ARG A 132 -3.55 16.77 3.35
CA ARG A 132 -4.44 17.33 4.39
C ARG A 132 -4.75 16.36 5.54
N ASP A 133 -4.78 15.05 5.25
CA ASP A 133 -4.93 14.01 6.26
C ASP A 133 -3.56 13.58 6.80
N THR A 134 -3.47 13.39 8.12
CA THR A 134 -2.25 12.91 8.77
C THR A 134 -1.78 11.57 8.19
N LEU A 135 -0.46 11.41 7.96
CA LEU A 135 0.13 10.12 7.55
C LEU A 135 -0.31 9.01 8.49
N ARG A 136 -0.40 9.34 9.79
CA ARG A 136 -0.91 8.47 10.85
C ARG A 136 -2.18 7.73 10.46
N HIS A 137 -3.23 8.42 10.01
CA HIS A 137 -4.50 7.76 9.70
C HIS A 137 -4.38 6.78 8.52
N ARG A 138 -3.70 7.23 7.45
CA ARG A 138 -3.55 6.45 6.21
C ARG A 138 -2.61 5.26 6.40
N PHE A 139 -1.53 5.46 7.14
CA PHE A 139 -0.59 4.41 7.54
C PHE A 139 -1.28 3.39 8.44
N THR A 140 -1.98 3.84 9.50
CA THR A 140 -2.71 2.92 10.41
C THR A 140 -3.75 2.09 9.63
N THR A 141 -4.45 2.70 8.68
CA THR A 141 -5.40 1.97 7.83
C THR A 141 -4.70 0.93 6.96
N SER A 142 -3.60 1.31 6.30
CA SER A 142 -2.84 0.39 5.45
C SER A 142 -2.25 -0.77 6.26
N LEU A 143 -1.70 -0.48 7.44
CA LEU A 143 -1.15 -1.47 8.36
C LEU A 143 -2.22 -2.44 8.87
N ARG A 144 -3.40 -1.94 9.28
CA ARG A 144 -4.52 -2.79 9.71
C ARG A 144 -4.90 -3.82 8.64
N TRP A 145 -5.02 -3.36 7.40
CA TRP A 145 -5.43 -4.24 6.30
C TRP A 145 -4.30 -5.14 5.82
N TYR A 146 -3.05 -4.74 6.06
CA TYR A 146 -1.91 -5.62 5.88
C TYR A 146 -1.93 -6.77 6.89
N TYR A 147 -2.17 -6.50 8.18
CA TYR A 147 -2.39 -7.57 9.18
C TYR A 147 -3.51 -8.52 8.75
N ALA A 148 -4.67 -7.98 8.37
CA ALA A 148 -5.81 -8.79 7.94
C ALA A 148 -5.59 -9.58 6.64
N LEU A 149 -4.54 -9.29 5.87
CA LEU A 149 -4.16 -10.03 4.67
C LEU A 149 -3.20 -11.19 4.99
N LEU A 150 -2.48 -11.10 6.11
CA LEU A 150 -1.53 -12.11 6.56
C LEU A 150 -2.16 -13.17 7.49
N GLU A 151 -3.29 -12.84 8.12
CA GLU A 151 -4.14 -13.77 8.88
C GLU A 151 -4.88 -14.76 7.96
#